data_AF-A0A1Q7D2Z1-F1
#
_entry.id   AF-A0A1Q7D2Z1-F1
#
_cell.length_a   1.000
_cell.length_b   1.000
_cell.length_c   1.000
_cell.angle_alpha   90.00
_cell.angle_beta   90.00
_cell.angle_gamma   90.00
#
_symmetry.space_group_name_H-M   'P 1'
#
loop_
_entity.id
_entity.type
_entity.pdbx_description
1 polymer ?
#
loop_
_entity_poly.entity_id
_entity_poly.type
_entity_poly.pdbx_seq_one_letter_code
_entity_poly.pdbx_strand_id
1 'polypeptide(L)'
;MRAFALAASVLVMAGVLGGCVYRVEKQTSTPAASPSTTVVVTAPQRTVNYPEGRYELYGDGRTTPYYWVWVPAGATPPAPPPPPKI
;
A
#
# COMPACT_ATOMS: atom_id res chain seq x y z
N MET A 1 40.27 6.16 1.12
CA MET A 1 40.44 7.62 0.90
C MET A 1 40.81 7.82 -0.56
N ARG A 2 40.13 8.77 -1.24
CA ARG A 2 40.37 9.28 -2.62
C ARG A 2 39.80 8.35 -3.72
N ALA A 3 39.13 8.83 -4.77
CA ALA A 3 39.37 10.07 -5.49
C ALA A 3 38.07 10.75 -5.99
N PHE A 4 38.10 12.08 -5.96
CA PHE A 4 37.24 12.99 -6.71
C PHE A 4 37.53 12.82 -8.22
N ALA A 5 36.47 12.80 -9.04
CA ALA A 5 36.57 13.13 -10.45
C ALA A 5 35.39 14.03 -10.83
N LEU A 6 35.62 15.33 -10.76
CA LEU A 6 34.88 16.35 -11.49
C LEU A 6 35.26 16.23 -12.97
N ALA A 7 34.28 16.02 -13.84
CA ALA A 7 34.34 16.36 -15.27
C ALA A 7 32.90 16.33 -15.78
N ALA A 8 32.19 17.45 -15.77
CA ALA A 8 32.17 18.42 -16.85
C ALA A 8 31.79 17.79 -18.20
N SER A 9 30.55 18.09 -18.60
CA SER A 9 30.17 18.43 -19.97
C SER A 9 30.27 17.34 -21.03
N VAL A 10 29.13 16.76 -21.42
CA VAL A 10 28.82 16.67 -22.86
C VAL A 10 27.32 16.92 -23.07
N LEU A 11 27.01 18.12 -23.55
CA LEU A 11 25.79 18.43 -24.29
C LEU A 11 25.85 17.66 -25.62
N VAL A 12 24.93 16.74 -25.88
CA VAL A 12 24.60 16.26 -27.24
C VAL A 12 23.08 16.21 -27.30
N MET A 13 22.45 17.31 -27.70
CA MET A 13 22.01 17.61 -29.08
C MET A 13 21.00 16.61 -29.65
N ALA A 14 19.85 17.17 -29.99
CA ALA A 14 18.67 16.51 -30.54
C ALA A 14 18.94 15.82 -31.88
N GLY A 15 18.48 14.57 -31.99
CA GLY A 15 18.38 13.82 -33.24
C GLY A 15 16.92 13.70 -33.66
N VAL A 16 16.59 14.45 -34.70
CA VAL A 16 15.28 14.57 -35.36
C VAL A 16 15.20 13.54 -36.51
N LEU A 17 14.02 12.93 -36.66
CA LEU A 17 13.49 12.17 -37.82
C LEU A 17 14.06 10.77 -38.15
N GLY A 18 13.13 9.80 -38.19
CA GLY A 18 13.05 8.90 -39.35
C GLY A 18 13.73 7.55 -39.22
N GLY A 19 13.17 6.65 -38.41
CA GLY A 19 13.45 5.22 -38.52
C GLY A 19 12.23 4.43 -38.08
N CYS A 20 11.53 3.81 -39.04
CA CYS A 20 10.46 2.85 -38.78
C CYS A 20 11.03 1.62 -38.07
N VAL A 21 11.22 1.69 -36.76
CA VAL A 21 11.32 0.50 -35.94
C VAL A 21 9.95 -0.15 -35.96
N TYR A 22 9.84 -1.22 -36.73
CA TYR A 22 8.78 -2.21 -36.68
C TYR A 22 8.78 -2.83 -35.28
N ARG A 23 8.15 -2.16 -34.32
CA ARG A 23 7.88 -2.76 -33.02
C ARG A 23 6.72 -3.74 -33.19
N VAL A 24 7.01 -4.93 -33.74
CA VAL A 24 6.18 -6.12 -33.53
C VAL A 24 6.54 -6.65 -32.14
N GLU A 25 6.14 -5.90 -31.13
CA GLU A 25 6.32 -6.27 -29.73
C GLU A 25 4.96 -6.12 -29.08
N LYS A 26 4.15 -7.16 -29.30
CA LYS A 26 2.93 -7.49 -28.56
C LYS A 26 2.06 -6.27 -28.26
N GLN A 27 1.24 -5.89 -29.25
CA GLN A 27 0.10 -5.01 -29.04
C GLN A 27 -0.92 -5.70 -28.13
N THR A 28 -0.65 -5.74 -26.84
CA THR A 28 -1.70 -5.83 -25.83
C THR A 28 -2.46 -4.52 -25.97
N SER A 29 -3.68 -4.60 -26.52
CA SER A 29 -4.58 -3.47 -26.58
C SER A 29 -4.72 -2.90 -25.17
N THR A 30 -4.22 -1.69 -24.95
CA THR A 30 -4.62 -0.89 -23.79
C THR A 30 -6.04 -0.44 -24.10
N PRO A 31 -7.08 -0.94 -23.41
CA PRO A 31 -8.38 -0.30 -23.50
C PRO A 31 -8.19 1.12 -22.99
N ALA A 32 -8.78 2.11 -23.67
CA ALA A 32 -8.79 3.50 -23.23
C ALA A 32 -9.06 3.54 -21.71
N ALA A 33 -8.11 4.09 -20.96
CA ALA A 33 -8.15 4.12 -19.51
C ALA A 33 -9.44 4.81 -19.07
N SER A 34 -10.41 4.01 -18.66
CA SER A 34 -11.47 4.49 -17.77
C SER A 34 -10.77 5.02 -16.51
N PRO A 35 -11.22 6.13 -15.91
CA PRO A 35 -10.65 6.60 -14.67
C PRO A 35 -10.74 5.45 -13.67
N SER A 36 -9.61 4.83 -13.35
CA SER A 36 -9.54 3.84 -12.30
C SER A 36 -9.73 4.62 -11.01
N THR A 37 -10.96 4.67 -10.51
CA THR A 37 -11.24 5.19 -9.18
C THR A 37 -10.59 4.23 -8.20
N THR A 38 -9.33 4.49 -7.86
CA THR A 38 -8.65 3.77 -6.79
C THR A 38 -9.32 4.17 -5.48
N VAL A 39 -10.28 3.35 -5.03
CA VAL A 39 -10.86 3.49 -3.71
C VAL A 39 -9.77 3.12 -2.70
N VAL A 40 -9.24 4.11 -1.99
CA VAL A 40 -8.33 3.88 -0.86
C VAL A 40 -9.17 3.31 0.28
N VAL A 41 -9.15 1.99 0.44
CA VAL A 41 -9.76 1.32 1.59
C VAL A 41 -8.77 1.38 2.75
N THR A 42 -9.05 2.23 3.74
CA THR A 42 -8.29 2.23 5.00
C THR A 42 -8.60 0.95 5.77
N ALA A 43 -7.59 0.12 6.02
CA ALA A 43 -7.76 -1.10 6.80
C ALA A 43 -8.10 -0.76 8.27
N PRO A 44 -9.01 -1.51 8.92
CA PRO A 44 -9.34 -1.30 10.33
C PRO A 44 -8.17 -1.68 11.24
N GLN A 45 -8.01 -0.95 12.34
CA GLN A 45 -7.03 -1.27 13.38
C GLN A 45 -7.35 -2.64 14.00
N ARG A 46 -6.42 -3.59 13.85
CA ARG A 46 -6.60 -4.98 14.31
C ARG A 46 -6.19 -5.21 15.75
N THR A 47 -5.39 -4.33 16.34
CA THR A 47 -4.85 -4.54 17.69
C THR A 47 -4.87 -3.24 18.48
N VAL A 48 -5.27 -3.32 19.75
CA VAL A 48 -5.21 -2.21 20.71
C VAL A 48 -4.44 -2.68 21.93
N ASN A 49 -3.27 -2.08 22.15
CA ASN A 49 -2.37 -2.44 23.24
C ASN A 49 -2.72 -1.71 24.52
N TYR A 50 -2.71 -2.44 25.63
CA TYR A 50 -2.85 -1.94 26.99
C TYR A 50 -1.64 -2.42 27.82
N PRO A 51 -1.30 -1.77 28.94
CA PRO A 51 -0.28 -2.26 29.85
C PRO A 51 -0.58 -3.68 30.38
N GLU A 52 -1.86 -3.96 30.61
CA GLU A 52 -2.37 -5.21 31.19
C GLU A 52 -2.71 -6.32 30.17
N GLY A 53 -2.52 -6.07 28.88
CA GLY A 53 -2.81 -7.02 27.80
C GLY A 53 -3.09 -6.33 26.47
N ARG A 54 -3.83 -6.99 25.58
CA ARG A 54 -4.26 -6.34 24.32
C ARG A 54 -5.60 -6.85 23.87
N TYR A 55 -6.30 -5.99 23.15
CA TYR A 55 -7.45 -6.37 22.35
C TYR A 55 -7.02 -6.69 20.94
N GLU A 56 -7.53 -7.81 20.41
CA GLU A 56 -7.38 -8.22 19.02
C GLU A 56 -8.75 -8.26 18.34
N LEU A 57 -8.83 -7.66 17.16
CA LEU A 57 -10.03 -7.60 16.35
C LEU A 57 -10.10 -8.79 15.41
N TYR A 58 -11.14 -9.59 15.56
CA TYR A 58 -11.44 -10.72 14.69
C TYR A 58 -12.69 -10.44 13.85
N GLY A 59 -12.83 -11.21 12.77
CA GLY A 59 -13.85 -11.02 11.75
C GLY A 59 -13.36 -10.14 10.60
N ASP A 60 -14.19 -10.05 9.56
CA ASP A 60 -13.95 -9.24 8.34
C ASP A 60 -15.01 -8.14 8.16
N GLY A 61 -15.97 -8.06 9.10
CA GLY A 61 -17.09 -7.14 9.07
C GLY A 61 -18.14 -7.48 8.01
N ARG A 62 -17.88 -8.42 7.10
CA ARG A 62 -18.73 -8.70 5.93
C ARG A 62 -19.42 -10.05 6.03
N THR A 63 -18.64 -11.12 6.20
CA THR A 63 -19.16 -12.47 6.39
C THR A 63 -19.22 -12.81 7.88
N THR A 64 -18.24 -12.33 8.66
CA THR A 64 -18.21 -12.45 10.11
C THR A 64 -18.19 -11.06 10.73
N PRO A 65 -19.15 -10.71 11.60
CA PRO A 65 -19.15 -9.39 12.25
C PRO A 65 -17.86 -9.19 13.05
N TYR A 66 -17.41 -7.94 13.15
CA TYR A 66 -16.23 -7.62 13.93
C TYR A 66 -16.48 -7.85 15.42
N TYR A 67 -15.54 -8.52 16.09
CA TYR A 67 -15.57 -8.72 17.54
C TYR A 67 -14.16 -8.61 18.15
N TRP A 68 -14.10 -8.09 19.37
CA TRP A 68 -12.87 -7.92 20.12
C TRP A 68 -12.62 -9.11 21.04
N VAL A 69 -11.40 -9.63 21.01
CA VAL A 69 -10.93 -10.68 21.90
C VAL A 69 -9.85 -10.10 22.82
N TRP A 70 -10.01 -10.29 24.13
CA TRP A 70 -9.00 -9.91 25.10
C TRP A 70 -7.92 -10.98 25.20
N VAL A 71 -6.67 -10.56 25.08
CA VAL A 71 -5.49 -11.38 25.37
C VAL A 71 -4.85 -10.83 26.66
N PRO A 72 -5.03 -11.51 27.80
CA PRO A 72 -4.55 -11.01 29.09
C PRO A 72 -3.03 -11.12 29.20
N ALA A 73 -2.39 -10.12 29.83
CA ALA A 73 -1.01 -10.20 30.32
C ALA A 73 -0.94 -10.31 31.85
N GLY A 74 -2.03 -10.71 32.51
CA GLY A 74 -2.11 -10.92 33.96
C GLY A 74 -3.25 -10.20 34.68
N ALA A 75 -4.16 -9.53 33.97
CA ALA A 75 -5.30 -8.83 34.57
C ALA A 75 -6.62 -9.02 33.81
N THR A 76 -7.70 -8.55 34.45
CA THR A 76 -9.06 -8.47 33.89
C THR A 76 -9.11 -7.44 32.75
N PRO A 77 -9.85 -7.71 31.65
CA PRO A 77 -9.95 -6.77 30.54
C PRO A 77 -10.51 -5.39 30.93
N PRO A 78 -9.95 -4.29 30.40
CA PRO A 78 -10.63 -3.00 30.36
C PRO A 78 -11.84 -3.06 29.40
N ALA A 79 -12.66 -2.00 29.31
CA ALA A 79 -13.77 -2.02 28.35
C ALA A 79 -13.25 -2.11 26.89
N PRO A 80 -13.86 -2.96 26.05
CA PRO A 80 -13.44 -3.10 24.66
C PRO A 80 -13.71 -1.81 23.87
N PRO A 81 -12.84 -1.47 22.91
CA PRO A 81 -13.08 -0.34 22.02
C PRO A 81 -14.31 -0.59 21.12
N PRO A 82 -14.94 0.48 20.58
CA PRO A 82 -16.04 0.32 19.64
C PRO A 82 -15.57 -0.44 18.39
N PRO A 83 -16.36 -1.38 17.86
CA PRO A 83 -16.00 -2.12 16.67
C PRO A 83 -15.95 -1.19 15.44
N PRO A 84 -15.07 -1.46 14.47
CA PRO A 84 -15.03 -0.69 13.23
C PRO A 84 -16.35 -0.80 12.48
N LYS A 85 -16.77 0.32 11.90
CA LYS A 85 -17.91 0.37 10.98
C LYS A 85 -17.40 0.00 9.59
N ILE A 86 -18.07 -0.95 8.95
CA ILE A 86 -17.94 -1.26 7.52
C ILE A 86 -18.76 -0.29 6.68
#